data_AF-A0A4Q3YQD5-F1
#
_entry.id   AF-A0A4Q3YQD5-F1
#
_cell.length_a   1.000
_cell.length_b   1.000
_cell.length_c   1.000
_cell.angle_alpha   90.00
_cell.angle_beta   90.00
_cell.angle_gamma   90.00
#
_symmetry.space_group_name_H-M   'P 1'
#
loop_
_entity.id
_entity.type
_entity.pdbx_description
1 polymer ?
#
loop_
_entity_poly.entity_id
_entity_poly.type
_entity_poly.pdbx_seq_one_letter_code
_entity_poly.pdbx_strand_id
1 'polypeptide(L)'
;MTVSAGVYAYITEQRELLARLERFAGTSEYRFLLAAIEPMAVENPEPWLSEWLIHPAPGLGGLPIDAVALPGGVDRVQQHLLWMTTFVVS
;
A
#
# COMPACT_ATOMS: atom_id res chain seq x y z
N MET A 1 -26.33 19.28 -13.32
CA MET A 1 -24.93 19.00 -13.71
C MET A 1 -24.80 17.52 -13.99
N THR A 2 -24.59 17.12 -15.24
CA THR A 2 -24.26 15.74 -15.60
C THR A 2 -22.74 15.57 -15.46
N VAL A 3 -22.30 14.70 -14.55
CA VAL A 3 -20.90 14.32 -14.42
C VAL A 3 -20.51 13.53 -15.67
N SER A 4 -19.34 13.81 -16.26
CA SER A 4 -18.86 13.03 -17.40
C SER A 4 -18.59 11.59 -16.98
N ALA A 5 -18.89 10.62 -17.85
CA ALA A 5 -18.69 9.20 -17.55
C ALA A 5 -17.25 8.88 -17.12
N GLY A 6 -16.25 9.56 -17.71
CA GLY A 6 -14.84 9.41 -17.33
C GLY A 6 -14.52 9.92 -15.93
N VAL A 7 -15.07 11.06 -15.51
CA VAL A 7 -14.90 11.58 -14.14
C VAL A 7 -15.60 10.67 -13.13
N TYR A 8 -16.78 10.15 -13.48
CA TYR A 8 -17.48 9.20 -12.63
C TYR A 8 -16.68 7.90 -12.44
N ALA A 9 -16.14 7.33 -13.52
CA ALA A 9 -15.30 6.12 -13.45
C ALA A 9 -14.07 6.34 -12.57
N TYR A 10 -13.35 7.45 -12.77
CA TYR A 10 -12.20 7.81 -11.93
C TYR A 10 -12.57 7.91 -10.45
N ILE A 11 -13.66 8.60 -10.11
CA ILE A 11 -14.10 8.74 -8.71
C ILE A 11 -14.47 7.37 -8.12
N THR A 12 -15.11 6.50 -8.88
CA THR A 12 -15.44 5.13 -8.45
C THR A 12 -14.17 4.34 -8.15
N GLU A 13 -13.17 4.38 -9.03
CA GLU A 13 -11.88 3.71 -8.82
C GLU A 13 -11.16 4.22 -7.55
N GLN A 14 -11.15 5.53 -7.32
CA GLN A 14 -10.55 6.11 -6.10
C GLN A 14 -11.26 5.66 -4.82
N ARG A 15 -12.61 5.58 -4.85
CA ARG A 15 -13.38 5.08 -3.69
C ARG A 15 -13.13 3.61 -3.42
N GLU A 16 -13.02 2.80 -4.47
CA GLU A 16 -12.70 1.37 -4.34
C GLU A 16 -11.28 1.16 -3.81
N LEU A 17 -10.32 2.00 -4.19
CA LEU A 17 -8.96 1.99 -3.66
C LEU A 17 -8.94 2.33 -2.17
N LEU A 18 -9.63 3.41 -1.77
CA LEU A 18 -9.75 3.80 -0.36
C LEU A 18 -10.42 2.70 0.48
N ALA A 19 -11.51 2.12 0.00
CA ALA A 19 -12.21 1.05 0.71
C ALA A 19 -11.34 -0.22 0.90
N ARG A 20 -10.47 -0.53 -0.07
CA ARG A 20 -9.50 -1.62 0.07
C ARG A 20 -8.45 -1.30 1.15
N LEU A 21 -7.92 -0.08 1.14
CA LEU A 21 -6.96 0.38 2.13
C LEU A 21 -7.56 0.35 3.55
N GLU A 22 -8.77 0.87 3.74
CA GLU A 22 -9.47 0.86 5.04
C GLU A 22 -9.68 -0.57 5.56
N ARG A 23 -10.10 -1.49 4.68
CA ARG A 23 -10.28 -2.89 5.05
C ARG A 23 -8.95 -3.54 5.44
N PHE A 24 -7.89 -3.29 4.68
CA PHE A 24 -6.57 -3.84 4.95
C PHE A 24 -5.97 -3.27 6.24
N ALA A 25 -6.12 -1.97 6.50
CA ALA A 25 -5.64 -1.31 7.72
C ALA A 25 -6.18 -1.95 9.02
N GLY A 26 -7.38 -2.54 8.96
CA GLY A 26 -7.98 -3.27 10.08
C GLY A 26 -7.42 -4.67 10.35
N THR A 27 -6.45 -5.15 9.58
CA THR A 27 -5.95 -6.54 9.64
C THR A 27 -4.69 -6.71 10.49
N SER A 28 -4.37 -7.95 10.86
CA SER A 28 -3.07 -8.30 11.46
C SER A 28 -1.91 -8.11 10.50
N GLU A 29 -2.16 -8.32 9.21
CA GLU A 29 -1.21 -8.26 8.12
C GLU A 29 -0.72 -6.84 7.89
N TYR A 30 -1.60 -5.84 8.00
CA TYR A 30 -1.20 -4.44 7.99
C TYR A 30 -0.27 -4.09 9.17
N ARG A 31 -0.62 -4.54 10.39
CA ARG A 31 0.24 -4.35 11.57
C ARG A 31 1.59 -5.04 11.42
N PHE A 32 1.62 -6.20 10.77
CA PHE A 32 2.86 -6.91 10.45
C PHE A 32 3.76 -6.13 9.49
N LEU A 33 3.20 -5.53 8.44
CA LEU A 33 3.96 -4.65 7.54
C LEU A 33 4.47 -3.39 8.26
N LEU A 34 3.63 -2.78 9.10
CA LEU A 34 4.01 -1.60 9.88
C LEU A 34 5.20 -1.91 10.81
N ALA A 35 5.13 -3.02 11.55
CA ALA A 35 6.21 -3.46 12.42
C ALA A 35 7.52 -3.77 11.68
N ALA A 36 7.46 -4.14 10.41
CA ALA A 36 8.66 -4.42 9.60
C ALA A 36 9.46 -3.15 9.26
N ILE A 37 8.78 -2.00 9.15
CA ILE A 37 9.41 -0.73 8.78
C ILE A 37 9.60 0.23 9.97
N GLU A 38 8.92 -0.02 11.09
CA GLU A 38 9.00 0.78 12.32
C GLU A 38 10.44 1.00 12.81
N PRO A 39 11.36 0.02 12.82
CA PRO A 39 12.74 0.23 13.27
C PRO A 39 13.54 1.25 12.43
N MET A 40 13.06 1.57 11.23
CA MET A 40 13.74 2.43 10.25
C MET A 40 13.09 3.80 10.13
N ALA A 41 11.96 4.02 10.80
CA ALA A 41 11.20 5.25 10.71
C ALA A 41 11.66 6.27 11.77
N VAL A 42 11.90 7.50 11.34
CA VAL A 42 12.22 8.62 12.25
C VAL A 42 10.95 9.12 12.97
N GLU A 43 9.80 8.93 12.35
CA GLU A 43 8.47 9.30 12.83
C GLU A 43 7.48 8.14 12.62
N ASN A 44 6.19 8.36 12.93
CA ASN A 44 5.17 7.33 12.69
C ASN A 44 5.19 6.89 11.21
N PRO A 45 5.48 5.61 10.89
CA PRO A 45 5.56 5.14 9.51
C PRO A 45 4.19 4.90 8.86
N GLU A 46 3.10 4.94 9.64
CA GLU A 46 1.76 4.60 9.18
C GLU A 46 1.27 5.47 8.01
N PRO A 47 1.41 6.82 8.04
CA PRO A 47 0.99 7.66 6.92
C PRO A 47 1.75 7.31 5.64
N TRP A 48 3.07 7.14 5.73
CA TRP A 48 3.91 6.75 4.60
C TRP A 48 3.52 5.38 4.04
N LEU A 49 3.31 4.38 4.90
CA LEU A 49 2.91 3.04 4.47
C LEU A 49 1.55 3.08 3.75
N SER A 50 0.59 3.81 4.30
CA SER A 50 -0.75 3.92 3.73
C SER A 50 -0.75 4.57 2.35
N GLU A 51 0.06 5.62 2.16
CA GLU A 51 0.28 6.26 0.86
C GLU A 51 0.99 5.32 -0.11
N TRP A 52 2.09 4.68 0.32
CA TRP A 52 2.86 3.79 -0.53
C TRP A 52 2.03 2.60 -1.06
N LEU A 53 1.15 2.04 -0.23
CA LEU A 53 0.30 0.90 -0.61
C LEU A 53 -0.62 1.19 -1.80
N ILE A 54 -0.99 2.46 -2.02
CA ILE A 54 -1.93 2.88 -3.08
C ILE A 54 -1.23 3.49 -4.29
N HIS A 55 0.11 3.53 -4.30
CA HIS A 55 0.91 3.95 -5.45
C HIS A 55 1.57 2.75 -6.16
N PRO A 56 1.83 2.84 -7.48
CA PRO A 56 2.55 1.79 -8.19
C PRO A 56 3.94 1.54 -7.59
N ALA A 57 4.25 0.28 -7.30
CA ALA A 57 5.56 -0.13 -6.81
C ALA A 57 6.29 -0.97 -7.87
N PRO A 58 7.32 -0.41 -8.55
CA PRO A 58 8.14 -1.17 -9.49
C PRO A 58 8.76 -2.39 -8.79
N GLY A 59 8.48 -3.60 -9.29
CA GLY A 59 8.90 -4.87 -8.67
C GLY A 59 7.76 -5.69 -8.06
N LEU A 60 6.63 -5.07 -7.75
CA LEU A 60 5.39 -5.76 -7.35
C LEU A 60 4.40 -5.96 -8.50
N GLY A 61 4.63 -5.28 -9.63
CA GLY A 61 3.82 -5.45 -10.86
C GLY A 61 2.49 -4.68 -10.83
N GLY A 62 2.31 -3.75 -9.90
CA GLY A 62 1.09 -2.97 -9.74
C GLY A 62 1.07 -2.21 -8.41
N LEU A 63 -0.12 -2.04 -7.85
CA LEU A 63 -0.29 -1.45 -6.52
C LEU A 63 0.01 -2.50 -5.44
N PRO A 64 0.80 -2.18 -4.40
CA PRO A 64 1.03 -3.11 -3.30
C PRO A 64 -0.26 -3.57 -2.60
N ILE A 65 -1.28 -2.72 -2.53
CA ILE A 65 -2.59 -3.08 -1.95
C ILE A 65 -3.29 -4.22 -2.71
N ASP A 66 -2.99 -4.40 -3.99
CA ASP A 66 -3.48 -5.54 -4.77
C ASP A 66 -2.63 -6.78 -4.54
N ALA A 67 -1.32 -6.59 -4.36
CA ALA A 67 -0.41 -7.68 -4.06
C ALA A 67 -0.74 -8.35 -2.72
N VAL A 68 -1.04 -7.59 -1.66
CA VAL A 68 -1.37 -8.16 -0.33
C VAL A 68 -2.66 -8.98 -0.32
N ALA A 69 -3.55 -8.82 -1.31
CA ALA A 69 -4.77 -9.61 -1.45
C ALA A 69 -4.51 -11.01 -2.05
N LEU A 70 -3.32 -11.26 -2.61
CA LEU A 70 -2.95 -12.55 -3.19
C LEU A 70 -2.37 -13.49 -2.13
N PRO A 71 -2.49 -14.82 -2.30
CA PRO A 71 -1.82 -15.78 -1.43
C PRO A 71 -0.30 -15.54 -1.35
N GLY A 72 0.24 -15.40 -0.13
CA GLY A 72 1.66 -15.07 0.10
C GLY A 72 2.05 -13.63 -0.27
N GLY A 73 1.08 -12.78 -0.61
CA GLY A 73 1.29 -11.42 -1.06
C GLY A 73 1.90 -10.50 0.01
N VAL A 74 1.49 -10.69 1.26
CA VAL A 74 1.99 -9.91 2.41
C VAL A 74 3.49 -10.11 2.60
N ASP A 75 3.97 -11.35 2.55
CA ASP A 75 5.40 -11.66 2.68
C ASP A 75 6.21 -11.03 1.53
N ARG A 76 5.69 -11.08 0.30
CA ARG A 76 6.31 -10.45 -0.86
C ARG A 76 6.40 -8.93 -0.71
N VAL A 77 5.32 -8.29 -0.24
CA VAL A 77 5.28 -6.85 0.01
C VAL A 77 6.24 -6.47 1.13
N GLN A 78 6.31 -7.25 2.20
CA GLN A 78 7.27 -7.04 3.29
C GLN A 78 8.72 -7.12 2.79
N GLN A 79 9.07 -8.15 2.02
CA GLN A 79 10.41 -8.28 1.44
C GLN A 79 10.77 -7.10 0.56
N HIS A 80 9.80 -6.59 -0.22
CA HIS A 80 10.00 -5.42 -1.05
C HIS A 80 10.25 -4.15 -0.23
N LEU A 81 9.48 -3.94 0.84
CA LEU A 81 9.69 -2.84 1.78
C LEU A 81 11.09 -2.89 2.40
N LEU A 82 11.50 -4.05 2.91
CA LEU A 82 12.84 -4.25 3.50
C LEU A 82 13.98 -4.06 2.49
N TRP A 83 13.76 -4.46 1.23
CA TRP A 83 14.72 -4.21 0.16
C TRP A 83 14.85 -2.70 -0.11
N MET A 84 13.74 -1.97 -0.26
CA MET A 84 13.77 -0.52 -0.50
C MET A 84 14.52 0.23 0.60
N THR A 85 14.30 -0.13 1.86
CA THR A 85 14.95 0.55 2.98
C THR A 85 16.44 0.26 3.09
N THR A 86 16.91 -0.87 2.53
CA THR A 86 18.35 -1.18 2.45
C THR A 86 19.11 -0.22 1.51
N PHE A 87 18.45 0.32 0.47
CA PHE A 87 19.08 1.24 -0.49
C PHE A 87 18.99 2.72 -0.11
N VAL A 88 18.17 3.10 0.86
CA VAL A 88 17.99 4.50 1.28
C VAL A 88 19.07 4.96 2.27
N VAL A 89 19.85 4.03 2.85
CA VAL A 89 20.88 4.30 3.86
C VAL A 89 22.31 4.18 3.30
N SER A 90 22.48 4.14 1.97
CA SER A 90 23.80 4.18 1.29
C SER A 90 23.95 5.45 0.48
#